data_AF-A8RJJ5-F1
#
_entry.id   AF-A8RJJ5-F1
#
_cell.length_a   1.000
_cell.length_b   1.000
_cell.length_c   1.000
_cell.angle_alpha   90.00
_cell.angle_beta   90.00
_cell.angle_gamma   90.00
#
_symmetry.space_group_name_H-M   'P 1'
#
loop_
_entity.id
_entity.type
_entity.pdbx_description
1 polymer ?
#
loop_
_entity_poly.entity_id
_entity_poly.type
_entity_poly.pdbx_seq_one_letter_code
_entity_poly.pdbx_strand_id
1 'polypeptide(L)'
;MNERKGSGKREMKNRDRFTGRIFRRMWGPAIISSAGWALSDIADAVVVGQRMGAVGLAAIALILPVYMINCMFAHGLGLGGSVRYSRLLGEGKPGEAVDSFNQVVTGALAFSILTGILGNVFMTPFLAILGTVPDDGPLFEATRSYLVVLVSATPLFYMSNILNYYLRNDDNEKIAGLGSVAGNLTDIGFNILFVLILGYGTAGAALSTMIGQAVAILCYLPGILGGRHILKFRPVRPAPGAAARAFKDGCSSSVQYLYQLIFLLLCNNILIRAGNEASVAVFDMLQNASYLILYLYEGTTRAMQPMVSTYCGEHRGEGMRNVRRYAFRYGCSAGCLAALLIFLFPQFICTLFGLREAAAAAMGAGALRLYCAGTVFAGISILLAGYFQSCNQERESLIISSLRGAIVLIPGVLFFSFLRMDLFWWMFPAVEVLSLGLWIIRFIAGRGRTEEFDGSRVYTCTVNQGNQDMTLVTGEAGAFCEKWEASPRQTYYVTMTIEELCVVILRDGGGDDVCIEITLVAGQQGEFVLHIRDTARYFDPFALETGRVSQEGGFDMDAMGVRVIKSKAKEFFYRRYGGFNSLVVKI
;
A
#
# COMPACT_ATOMS: atom_id res chain seq x y z
N MET A 1 -34.19 21.15 -33.99
CA MET A 1 -34.72 20.35 -32.86
C MET A 1 -34.12 18.93 -32.76
N ASN A 2 -32.95 18.67 -33.37
CA ASN A 2 -32.31 17.34 -33.38
C ASN A 2 -30.99 17.24 -32.58
N GLU A 3 -30.44 18.34 -32.06
CA GLU A 3 -29.16 18.32 -31.33
C GLU A 3 -29.31 18.10 -29.82
N ARG A 4 -30.48 18.42 -29.22
CA ARG A 4 -30.72 18.22 -27.78
C ARG A 4 -31.03 16.78 -27.37
N LYS A 5 -31.38 15.88 -28.30
CA LYS A 5 -31.55 14.44 -28.01
C LYS A 5 -30.22 13.66 -28.07
N GLY A 6 -29.17 14.24 -28.65
CA GLY A 6 -27.84 13.63 -28.72
C GLY A 6 -26.98 13.85 -27.46
N SER A 7 -27.19 14.94 -26.72
CA SER A 7 -26.41 15.22 -25.50
C SER A 7 -26.84 14.34 -24.31
N GLY A 8 -28.15 14.09 -24.14
CA GLY A 8 -28.67 13.25 -23.06
C GLY A 8 -28.33 11.76 -23.19
N LYS A 9 -28.12 11.26 -24.41
CA LYS A 9 -27.65 9.87 -24.65
C LYS A 9 -26.14 9.72 -24.43
N ARG A 10 -25.33 10.77 -24.62
CA ARG A 10 -23.89 10.75 -24.30
C ARG A 10 -23.61 10.92 -22.80
N GLU A 11 -24.43 11.66 -22.06
CA GLU A 11 -24.26 11.87 -20.61
C GLU A 11 -24.58 10.64 -19.74
N MET A 12 -25.25 9.61 -20.29
CA MET A 12 -25.45 8.32 -19.62
C MET A 12 -24.30 7.32 -19.86
N LYS A 13 -23.33 7.63 -20.73
CA LYS A 13 -22.09 6.85 -20.92
C LYS A 13 -21.12 7.26 -19.78
N ASN A 14 -20.77 6.32 -18.89
CA ASN A 14 -19.74 6.44 -17.83
C ASN A 14 -20.05 7.17 -16.51
N ARG A 15 -21.05 6.72 -15.73
CA ARG A 15 -20.91 6.84 -14.26
C ARG A 15 -20.16 5.61 -13.75
N ASP A 16 -18.88 5.77 -13.43
CA ASP A 16 -18.07 4.75 -12.74
C ASP A 16 -18.66 4.42 -11.36
N ARG A 17 -19.61 3.46 -11.34
CA ARG A 17 -20.29 2.96 -10.14
C ARG A 17 -19.39 2.04 -9.31
N PHE A 18 -18.36 1.46 -9.93
CA PHE A 18 -17.49 0.46 -9.32
C PHE A 18 -16.45 1.11 -8.41
N THR A 19 -15.65 2.03 -8.96
CA THR A 19 -14.46 2.55 -8.27
C THR A 19 -14.80 3.21 -6.94
N GLY A 20 -15.83 4.05 -6.88
CA GLY A 20 -16.19 4.75 -5.64
C GLY A 20 -16.66 3.81 -4.53
N ARG A 21 -17.35 2.71 -4.88
CA ARG A 21 -17.82 1.71 -3.91
C ARG A 21 -16.68 0.84 -3.41
N ILE A 22 -15.81 0.36 -4.31
CA ILE A 22 -14.58 -0.37 -3.94
C ILE A 22 -13.73 0.49 -3.01
N PHE A 23 -13.44 1.73 -3.42
CA PHE A 23 -12.54 2.61 -2.68
C PHE A 23 -13.02 2.82 -1.24
N ARG A 24 -14.30 3.15 -1.01
CA ARG A 24 -14.84 3.33 0.34
C ARG A 24 -14.75 2.07 1.20
N ARG A 25 -14.98 0.90 0.59
CA ARG A 25 -14.90 -0.40 1.27
C ARG A 25 -13.46 -0.72 1.70
N MET A 26 -12.47 -0.34 0.89
CA MET A 26 -11.04 -0.57 1.19
C MET A 26 -10.46 0.50 2.13
N TRP A 27 -10.91 1.74 1.99
CA TRP A 27 -10.37 2.90 2.71
C TRP A 27 -10.67 2.86 4.21
N GLY A 28 -11.91 2.49 4.60
CA GLY A 28 -12.30 2.44 6.02
C GLY A 28 -11.37 1.55 6.86
N PRO A 29 -11.21 0.25 6.54
CA PRO A 29 -10.29 -0.63 7.24
C PRO A 29 -8.83 -0.15 7.20
N ALA A 30 -8.37 0.36 6.04
CA ALA A 30 -6.99 0.80 5.89
C ALA A 30 -6.64 2.01 6.78
N ILE A 31 -7.56 2.96 6.94
CA ILE A 31 -7.40 4.10 7.84
C ILE A 31 -7.44 3.65 9.30
N ILE A 32 -8.36 2.77 9.69
CA ILE A 32 -8.42 2.23 11.06
C ILE A 32 -7.12 1.50 11.40
N SER A 33 -6.64 0.65 10.50
CA SER A 33 -5.34 0.00 10.68
C SER A 33 -4.25 1.04 10.86
N SER A 34 -4.13 2.02 9.96
CA SER A 34 -3.03 2.99 10.01
C SER A 34 -3.06 3.91 11.23
N ALA A 35 -4.25 4.27 11.72
CA ALA A 35 -4.41 4.95 13.01
C ALA A 35 -3.97 4.05 14.17
N GLY A 36 -4.27 2.76 14.13
CA GLY A 36 -3.78 1.78 15.09
C GLY A 36 -2.26 1.68 15.12
N TRP A 37 -1.58 1.74 13.98
CA TRP A 37 -0.11 1.81 13.92
C TRP A 37 0.43 3.07 14.61
N ALA A 38 -0.18 4.23 14.35
CA ALA A 38 0.26 5.47 14.99
C ALA A 38 0.09 5.41 16.53
N LEU A 39 -1.00 4.82 16.99
CA LEU A 39 -1.25 4.65 18.43
C LEU A 39 -0.29 3.65 19.07
N SER A 40 0.04 2.55 18.39
CA SER A 40 1.05 1.59 18.84
C SER A 40 2.41 2.26 19.01
N ASP A 41 2.89 2.98 17.99
CA ASP A 41 4.20 3.65 18.03
C ASP A 41 4.28 4.66 19.20
N ILE A 42 3.20 5.42 19.42
CA ILE A 42 3.13 6.37 20.55
C ILE A 42 3.09 5.63 21.89
N ALA A 43 2.31 4.55 22.00
CA ALA A 43 2.19 3.77 23.23
C ALA A 43 3.54 3.16 23.63
N ASP A 44 4.29 2.61 22.67
CA ASP A 44 5.59 2.00 22.90
C ASP A 44 6.60 3.01 23.48
N ALA A 45 6.67 4.20 22.88
CA ALA A 45 7.54 5.28 23.35
C ALA A 45 7.17 5.73 24.77
N VAL A 46 5.87 5.90 25.05
CA VAL A 46 5.37 6.35 26.36
C VAL A 46 5.63 5.31 27.44
N VAL A 47 5.33 4.04 27.18
CA VAL A 47 5.43 2.95 28.16
C VAL A 47 6.88 2.73 28.59
N VAL A 48 7.81 2.68 27.63
CA VAL A 48 9.24 2.49 27.95
C VAL A 48 9.81 3.73 28.65
N GLY A 49 9.46 4.94 28.19
CA GLY A 49 9.88 6.18 28.82
C GLY A 49 9.44 6.29 30.29
N GLN A 50 8.19 5.93 30.58
CA GLN A 50 7.67 5.95 31.95
C GLN A 50 8.35 4.95 32.89
N ARG A 51 8.68 3.75 32.39
CA ARG A 51 9.20 2.67 33.24
C ARG A 51 10.71 2.75 33.46
N MET A 52 11.46 3.13 32.43
CA MET A 52 12.93 3.02 32.42
C MET A 52 13.64 4.38 32.42
N GLY A 53 12.90 5.49 32.28
CA GLY A 53 13.46 6.83 32.26
C GLY A 53 14.49 7.02 31.14
N ALA A 54 15.53 7.83 31.42
CA ALA A 54 16.52 8.23 30.42
C ALA A 54 17.30 7.04 29.82
N VAL A 55 17.61 6.00 30.61
CA VAL A 55 18.38 4.83 30.13
C VAL A 55 17.60 4.04 29.08
N GLY A 56 16.31 3.80 29.32
CA GLY A 56 15.46 3.08 28.35
C GLY A 56 15.24 3.86 27.06
N LEU A 57 15.03 5.17 27.16
CA LEU A 57 14.89 6.05 25.99
C LEU A 57 16.18 6.10 25.16
N ALA A 58 17.34 6.20 25.82
CA ALA A 58 18.63 6.15 25.15
C ALA A 58 18.85 4.81 24.44
N ALA A 59 18.51 3.69 25.08
CA ALA A 59 18.61 2.37 24.45
C ALA A 59 17.74 2.24 23.19
N ILE A 60 16.47 2.69 23.24
CA ILE A 60 15.58 2.71 22.07
C ILE A 60 16.19 3.56 20.94
N ALA A 61 16.72 4.74 21.26
CA ALA A 61 17.33 5.62 20.27
C ALA A 61 18.53 4.98 19.56
N LEU A 62 19.36 4.20 20.28
CA LEU A 62 20.47 3.45 19.69
C LEU A 62 19.99 2.31 18.77
N ILE A 63 18.82 1.73 19.02
CA ILE A 63 18.28 0.59 18.26
C ILE A 63 17.48 1.02 17.04
N LEU A 64 16.89 2.22 17.08
CA LEU A 64 16.05 2.76 16.01
C LEU A 64 16.65 2.60 14.60
N PRO A 65 17.96 2.85 14.35
CA PRO A 65 18.57 2.61 13.03
C PRO A 65 18.42 1.17 12.53
N VAL A 66 18.58 0.18 13.42
CA VAL A 66 18.44 -1.24 13.08
C VAL A 66 17.00 -1.57 12.71
N TYR A 67 16.04 -1.05 13.48
CA TYR A 67 14.62 -1.19 13.18
C TYR A 67 14.28 -0.61 11.80
N MET A 68 14.75 0.60 11.49
CA MET A 68 14.47 1.27 10.21
C MET A 68 15.08 0.54 9.01
N ILE A 69 16.28 -0.03 9.16
CA ILE A 69 16.89 -0.87 8.11
C ILE A 69 16.06 -2.15 7.91
N ASN A 70 15.58 -2.77 8.98
CA ASN A 70 14.69 -3.93 8.87
C ASN A 70 13.37 -3.57 8.16
N CYS A 71 12.77 -2.44 8.49
CA CYS A 71 11.60 -1.90 7.79
C CYS A 71 11.89 -1.66 6.30
N MET A 72 13.03 -1.06 5.96
CA MET A 72 13.44 -0.84 4.56
C MET A 72 13.39 -2.14 3.75
N PHE A 73 14.02 -3.21 4.23
CA PHE A 73 14.02 -4.49 3.51
C PHE A 73 12.66 -5.19 3.51
N ALA A 74 11.97 -5.22 4.65
CA ALA A 74 10.65 -5.86 4.77
C ALA A 74 9.61 -5.20 3.84
N HIS A 75 9.55 -3.86 3.85
CA HIS A 75 8.64 -3.09 3.01
C HIS A 75 9.07 -3.09 1.54
N GLY A 76 10.36 -3.00 1.25
CA GLY A 76 10.87 -3.03 -0.13
C GLY A 76 10.54 -4.35 -0.83
N LEU A 77 10.79 -5.48 -0.16
CA LEU A 77 10.48 -6.81 -0.69
C LEU A 77 8.97 -7.04 -0.78
N GLY A 78 8.22 -6.67 0.27
CA GLY A 78 6.78 -6.90 0.35
C GLY A 78 5.99 -6.07 -0.64
N LEU A 79 6.18 -4.75 -0.63
CA LEU A 79 5.42 -3.83 -1.49
C LEU A 79 5.78 -4.03 -2.96
N GLY A 80 7.07 -4.02 -3.31
CA GLY A 80 7.51 -4.23 -4.69
C GLY A 80 7.09 -5.59 -5.26
N GLY A 81 7.21 -6.64 -4.46
CA GLY A 81 6.71 -7.98 -4.82
C GLY A 81 5.19 -8.00 -5.05
N SER A 82 4.42 -7.33 -4.18
CA SER A 82 2.96 -7.30 -4.26
C SER A 82 2.42 -6.48 -5.44
N VAL A 83 3.10 -5.39 -5.83
CA VAL A 83 2.74 -4.60 -7.02
C VAL A 83 2.91 -5.46 -8.27
N ARG A 84 4.03 -6.18 -8.38
CA ARG A 84 4.27 -7.13 -9.48
C ARG A 84 3.24 -8.26 -9.50
N TYR A 85 2.90 -8.81 -8.33
CA TYR A 85 1.88 -9.84 -8.17
C TYR A 85 0.51 -9.35 -8.68
N SER A 86 0.07 -8.18 -8.21
CA SER A 86 -1.21 -7.55 -8.61
C SER A 86 -1.28 -7.28 -10.10
N ARG A 87 -0.17 -6.81 -10.69
CA ARG A 87 -0.05 -6.59 -12.13
C ARG A 87 -0.17 -7.88 -12.93
N LEU A 88 0.55 -8.94 -12.55
CA LEU A 88 0.46 -10.25 -13.22
C LEU A 88 -0.97 -10.82 -13.14
N LEU A 89 -1.66 -10.62 -12.01
CA LEU A 89 -3.08 -10.97 -11.90
C LEU A 89 -3.97 -10.12 -12.83
N GLY A 90 -3.71 -8.81 -12.93
CA GLY A 90 -4.41 -7.92 -13.87
C GLY A 90 -4.17 -8.30 -15.34
N GLU A 91 -2.98 -8.80 -15.67
CA GLU A 91 -2.61 -9.32 -16.99
C GLU A 91 -3.16 -10.73 -17.27
N GLY A 92 -3.87 -11.36 -16.32
CA GLY A 92 -4.45 -12.70 -16.49
C GLY A 92 -3.46 -13.87 -16.28
N LYS A 93 -2.33 -13.64 -15.61
CA LYS A 93 -1.23 -14.62 -15.40
C LYS A 93 -1.10 -15.09 -13.94
N PRO A 94 -2.07 -15.83 -13.38
CA PRO A 94 -2.06 -16.22 -11.97
C PRO A 94 -0.94 -17.18 -11.58
N GLY A 95 -0.52 -18.08 -12.49
CA GLY A 95 0.60 -19.00 -12.24
C GLY A 95 1.91 -18.26 -11.99
N GLU A 96 2.27 -17.35 -12.91
CA GLU A 96 3.46 -16.50 -12.77
C GLU A 96 3.38 -15.60 -11.53
N ALA A 97 2.19 -15.11 -11.17
CA ALA A 97 1.98 -14.32 -9.97
C ALA A 97 2.33 -15.15 -8.71
N VAL A 98 1.79 -16.37 -8.59
CA VAL A 98 2.06 -17.27 -7.46
C VAL A 98 3.53 -17.69 -7.39
N ASP A 99 4.16 -17.96 -8.52
CA ASP A 99 5.59 -18.28 -8.56
C ASP A 99 6.44 -17.10 -8.11
N SER A 100 6.10 -15.88 -8.55
CA SER A 100 6.76 -14.65 -8.11
C SER A 100 6.62 -14.45 -6.59
N PHE A 101 5.44 -14.70 -6.02
CA PHE A 101 5.22 -14.64 -4.57
C PHE A 101 6.15 -15.59 -3.82
N ASN A 102 6.16 -16.87 -4.22
CA ASN A 102 6.95 -17.89 -3.52
C ASN A 102 8.45 -17.62 -3.62
N GLN A 103 8.94 -17.13 -4.76
CA GLN A 103 10.34 -16.74 -4.90
C GLN A 103 10.73 -15.57 -4.00
N VAL A 104 9.87 -14.55 -3.88
CA VAL A 104 10.09 -13.40 -2.99
C VAL A 104 10.05 -13.81 -1.53
N VAL A 105 9.06 -14.59 -1.11
CA VAL A 105 8.93 -15.06 0.27
C VAL A 105 10.13 -15.93 0.67
N THR A 106 10.51 -16.91 -0.14
CA THR A 106 11.67 -17.75 0.15
C THR A 106 12.96 -16.92 0.22
N GLY A 107 13.15 -15.98 -0.71
CA GLY A 107 14.32 -15.09 -0.70
C GLY A 107 14.37 -14.19 0.53
N ALA A 108 13.23 -13.62 0.92
CA ALA A 108 13.09 -12.78 2.10
C ALA A 108 13.32 -13.57 3.39
N LEU A 109 12.79 -14.79 3.50
CA LEU A 109 13.04 -15.70 4.62
C LEU A 109 14.52 -16.03 4.74
N ALA A 110 15.17 -16.46 3.66
CA ALA A 110 16.59 -16.78 3.66
C ALA A 110 17.44 -15.57 4.08
N PHE A 111 17.14 -14.39 3.55
CA PHE A 111 17.83 -13.16 3.90
C PHE A 111 17.60 -12.76 5.37
N SER A 112 16.36 -12.77 5.83
CA SER A 112 16.01 -12.40 7.22
C SER A 112 16.59 -13.36 8.27
N ILE A 113 16.66 -14.66 7.96
CA ILE A 113 17.31 -15.66 8.83
C ILE A 113 18.82 -15.41 8.85
N LEU A 114 19.44 -15.17 7.70
CA LEU A 114 20.86 -14.86 7.62
C LEU A 114 21.20 -13.60 8.43
N THR A 115 20.46 -12.51 8.26
CA THR A 115 20.67 -11.27 9.04
C THR A 115 20.40 -11.48 10.53
N GLY A 116 19.39 -12.30 10.87
CA GLY A 116 19.09 -12.67 12.25
C GLY A 116 20.23 -13.45 12.93
N ILE A 117 20.83 -14.40 12.22
CA ILE A 117 21.98 -15.17 12.71
C ILE A 117 23.21 -14.27 12.84
N LEU A 118 23.54 -13.51 11.79
CA LEU A 118 24.72 -12.63 11.81
C LEU A 118 24.64 -11.59 12.92
N GLY A 119 23.48 -10.95 13.11
CA GLY A 119 23.32 -9.96 14.16
C GLY A 119 23.47 -10.54 15.57
N ASN A 120 23.04 -11.79 15.80
CA ASN A 120 23.24 -12.48 17.08
C ASN A 120 24.69 -12.95 17.29
N VAL A 121 25.35 -13.47 16.25
CA VAL A 121 26.75 -13.92 16.32
C VAL A 121 27.70 -12.74 16.57
N PHE A 122 27.44 -11.61 15.91
CA PHE A 122 28.25 -10.39 16.03
C PHE A 122 27.62 -9.35 16.96
N MET A 123 26.86 -9.76 17.99
CA MET A 123 26.10 -8.85 18.86
C MET A 123 26.97 -7.79 19.53
N THR A 124 28.11 -8.16 20.13
CA THR A 124 28.98 -7.18 20.83
C THR A 124 29.63 -6.17 19.87
N PRO A 125 30.25 -6.58 18.75
CA PRO A 125 30.69 -5.63 17.72
C PRO A 125 29.56 -4.77 17.17
N PHE A 126 28.36 -5.34 17.02
CA PHE A 126 27.21 -4.62 16.49
C PHE A 126 26.74 -3.52 17.47
N LEU A 127 26.66 -3.82 18.76
CA LEU A 127 26.37 -2.84 19.81
C LEU A 127 27.42 -1.73 19.86
N ALA A 128 28.70 -2.08 19.68
CA ALA A 128 29.77 -1.09 19.63
C ALA A 128 29.61 -0.13 18.44
N ILE A 129 29.17 -0.62 17.27
CA ILE A 129 28.84 0.22 16.11
C ILE A 129 27.63 1.12 16.41
N LEU A 130 26.64 0.62 17.16
CA LEU A 130 25.51 1.43 17.61
C LEU A 130 25.89 2.46 18.67
N GLY A 131 27.11 2.40 19.22
CA GLY A 131 27.64 3.40 20.14
C GLY A 131 27.53 3.04 21.61
N THR A 132 27.40 1.75 21.94
CA THR A 132 27.51 1.29 23.34
C THR A 132 28.41 0.06 23.48
N VAL A 133 29.20 0.04 24.55
CA VAL A 133 30.14 -1.02 24.92
C VAL A 133 29.82 -1.56 26.31
N PRO A 134 30.28 -2.77 26.69
CA PRO A 134 29.99 -3.36 28.00
C PRO A 134 30.25 -2.44 29.20
N ASP A 135 31.21 -1.53 29.08
CA ASP A 135 31.58 -0.56 30.12
C ASP A 135 30.52 0.52 30.38
N ASP A 136 29.54 0.71 29.47
CA ASP A 136 28.42 1.66 29.65
C ASP A 136 27.32 1.11 30.61
N GLY A 137 27.52 -0.10 31.13
CA GLY A 137 26.70 -0.68 32.20
C GLY A 137 25.20 -0.79 31.84
N PRO A 138 24.29 -0.09 32.54
CA PRO A 138 22.84 -0.23 32.32
C PRO A 138 22.38 0.08 30.90
N LEU A 139 23.03 1.01 30.20
CA LEU A 139 22.70 1.33 28.80
C LEU A 139 23.01 0.16 27.87
N PHE A 140 24.18 -0.46 28.06
CA PHE A 140 24.60 -1.62 27.27
C PHE A 140 23.63 -2.79 27.45
N GLU A 141 23.27 -3.13 28.69
CA GLU A 141 22.35 -4.23 28.98
C GLU A 141 20.93 -3.97 28.45
N ALA A 142 20.43 -2.73 28.59
CA ALA A 142 19.13 -2.35 28.04
C ALA A 142 19.11 -2.41 26.50
N THR A 143 20.18 -1.97 25.85
CA THR A 143 20.31 -1.99 24.39
C THR A 143 20.46 -3.41 23.86
N ARG A 144 21.33 -4.20 24.50
CA ARG A 144 21.59 -5.60 24.13
C ARG A 144 20.34 -6.46 24.25
N SER A 145 19.61 -6.35 25.35
CA SER A 145 18.44 -7.19 25.61
C SER A 145 17.30 -6.97 24.61
N TYR A 146 17.10 -5.73 24.17
CA TYR A 146 16.16 -5.43 23.09
C TYR A 146 16.69 -5.91 21.73
N LEU A 147 17.95 -5.61 21.41
CA LEU A 147 18.53 -5.88 20.10
C LEU A 147 18.56 -7.39 19.79
N VAL A 148 18.87 -8.23 20.78
CA VAL A 148 18.81 -9.71 20.66
C VAL A 148 17.42 -10.15 20.22
N VAL A 149 16.37 -9.64 20.85
CA VAL A 149 14.99 -10.00 20.52
C VAL A 149 14.61 -9.47 19.14
N LEU A 150 14.91 -8.20 18.84
CA LEU A 150 14.59 -7.57 17.56
C LEU A 150 15.24 -8.33 16.39
N VAL A 151 16.53 -8.62 16.48
CA VAL A 151 17.29 -9.31 15.43
C VAL A 151 16.78 -10.75 15.27
N SER A 152 16.48 -11.44 16.37
CA SER A 152 15.91 -12.79 16.33
C SER A 152 14.50 -12.82 15.74
N ALA A 153 13.72 -11.76 15.93
CA ALA A 153 12.38 -11.59 15.40
C ALA A 153 12.35 -11.14 13.91
N THR A 154 13.50 -10.81 13.30
CA THR A 154 13.58 -10.32 11.91
C THR A 154 12.80 -11.18 10.91
N PRO A 155 12.85 -12.54 10.95
CA PRO A 155 12.04 -13.36 10.04
C PRO A 155 10.53 -13.17 10.19
N LEU A 156 10.03 -12.99 11.43
CA LEU A 156 8.62 -12.71 11.69
C LEU A 156 8.22 -11.35 11.16
N PHE A 157 9.05 -10.33 11.35
CA PHE A 157 8.80 -8.99 10.78
C PHE A 157 8.66 -9.03 9.26
N TYR A 158 9.55 -9.75 8.57
CA TYR A 158 9.54 -9.84 7.12
C TYR A 158 8.29 -10.58 6.66
N MET A 159 7.95 -11.72 7.28
CA MET A 159 6.77 -12.48 6.94
C MET A 159 5.47 -11.73 7.19
N SER A 160 5.31 -11.12 8.36
CA SER A 160 4.11 -10.34 8.68
C SER A 160 3.87 -9.25 7.63
N ASN A 161 4.90 -8.47 7.30
CA ASN A 161 4.78 -7.39 6.32
C ASN A 161 4.53 -7.90 4.90
N ILE A 162 5.32 -8.87 4.42
CA ILE A 162 5.18 -9.40 3.06
C ILE A 162 3.79 -10.03 2.89
N LEU A 163 3.36 -10.89 3.81
CA LEU A 163 2.05 -11.53 3.73
C LEU A 163 0.91 -10.50 3.75
N ASN A 164 1.04 -9.44 4.55
CA ASN A 164 0.04 -8.36 4.57
C ASN A 164 -0.14 -7.70 3.20
N TYR A 165 0.97 -7.36 2.52
CA TYR A 165 0.91 -6.74 1.19
C TYR A 165 0.31 -7.69 0.14
N TYR A 166 0.69 -8.96 0.14
CA TYR A 166 0.17 -9.93 -0.83
C TYR A 166 -1.30 -10.26 -0.59
N LEU A 167 -1.74 -10.46 0.65
CA LEU A 167 -3.15 -10.73 0.98
C LEU A 167 -4.06 -9.57 0.54
N ARG A 168 -3.61 -8.31 0.68
CA ARG A 168 -4.37 -7.15 0.17
C ARG A 168 -4.52 -7.13 -1.35
N ASN A 169 -3.56 -7.73 -2.06
CA ASN A 169 -3.59 -7.85 -3.52
C ASN A 169 -4.28 -9.13 -4.02
N ASP A 170 -4.61 -10.07 -3.12
CA ASP A 170 -5.33 -11.33 -3.42
C ASP A 170 -6.78 -11.36 -2.86
N ASP A 171 -7.44 -10.19 -2.79
CA ASP A 171 -8.83 -10.02 -2.29
C ASP A 171 -9.07 -10.51 -0.85
N ASN A 172 -7.99 -10.60 -0.06
CA ASN A 172 -8.00 -10.95 1.36
C ASN A 172 -7.73 -9.72 2.24
N GLU A 173 -8.18 -8.53 1.82
CA GLU A 173 -7.92 -7.27 2.54
C GLU A 173 -8.52 -7.25 3.95
N LYS A 174 -9.63 -7.98 4.17
CA LYS A 174 -10.24 -8.13 5.49
C LYS A 174 -9.35 -8.92 6.44
N ILE A 175 -8.77 -10.03 5.96
CA ILE A 175 -7.85 -10.86 6.74
C ILE A 175 -6.57 -10.08 7.01
N ALA A 176 -6.03 -9.39 5.98
CA ALA A 176 -4.85 -8.55 6.12
C ALA A 176 -5.07 -7.41 7.14
N GLY A 177 -6.22 -6.73 7.07
CA GLY A 177 -6.60 -5.68 8.02
C GLY A 177 -6.80 -6.22 9.44
N LEU A 178 -7.53 -7.33 9.59
CA LEU A 178 -7.77 -7.96 10.89
C LEU A 178 -6.47 -8.42 11.55
N GLY A 179 -5.57 -9.07 10.80
CA GLY A 179 -4.29 -9.49 11.35
C GLY A 179 -3.39 -8.32 11.75
N SER A 180 -3.38 -7.22 10.98
CA SER A 180 -2.67 -6.01 11.39
C SER A 180 -3.23 -5.41 12.68
N VAL A 181 -4.56 -5.29 12.78
CA VAL A 181 -5.21 -4.72 13.98
C VAL A 181 -5.00 -5.64 15.19
N ALA A 182 -5.19 -6.96 15.02
CA ALA A 182 -4.98 -7.94 16.09
C ALA A 182 -3.52 -7.95 16.56
N GLY A 183 -2.56 -7.89 15.65
CA GLY A 183 -1.14 -7.79 15.96
C GLY A 183 -0.81 -6.53 16.74
N ASN A 184 -1.27 -5.36 16.30
CA ASN A 184 -1.02 -4.08 16.98
C ASN A 184 -1.68 -4.00 18.37
N LEU A 185 -2.92 -4.48 18.51
CA LEU A 185 -3.60 -4.51 19.82
C LEU A 185 -2.92 -5.49 20.79
N THR A 186 -2.46 -6.61 20.26
CA THR A 186 -1.65 -7.59 21.00
C THR A 186 -0.35 -6.94 21.46
N ASP A 187 0.34 -6.23 20.57
CA ASP A 187 1.59 -5.52 20.90
C ASP A 187 1.36 -4.52 22.04
N ILE A 188 0.39 -3.61 21.91
CA ILE A 188 0.07 -2.64 22.96
C ILE A 188 -0.25 -3.33 24.30
N GLY A 189 -1.10 -4.37 24.26
CA GLY A 189 -1.50 -5.10 25.46
C GLY A 189 -0.33 -5.81 26.15
N PHE A 190 0.51 -6.48 25.38
CA PHE A 190 1.71 -7.15 25.90
C PHE A 190 2.80 -6.17 26.30
N ASN A 191 2.91 -5.01 25.66
CA ASN A 191 3.86 -3.97 26.04
C ASN A 191 3.53 -3.47 27.45
N ILE A 192 2.26 -3.12 27.71
CA ILE A 192 1.78 -2.75 29.04
C ILE A 192 2.06 -3.88 30.06
N LEU A 193 1.77 -5.13 29.70
CA LEU A 193 1.99 -6.27 30.59
C LEU A 193 3.47 -6.49 30.90
N PHE A 194 4.32 -6.60 29.88
CA PHE A 194 5.72 -6.96 30.05
C PHE A 194 6.54 -5.81 30.62
N VAL A 195 6.28 -4.57 30.20
CA VAL A 195 7.07 -3.41 30.62
C VAL A 195 6.56 -2.84 31.94
N LEU A 196 5.26 -2.50 32.04
CA LEU A 196 4.72 -1.84 33.24
C LEU A 196 4.46 -2.81 34.39
N ILE A 197 3.82 -3.95 34.11
CA ILE A 197 3.37 -4.89 35.15
C ILE A 197 4.50 -5.85 35.56
N LEU A 198 5.14 -6.54 34.61
CA LEU A 198 6.17 -7.54 34.89
C LEU A 198 7.58 -6.95 35.03
N GLY A 199 7.82 -5.72 34.55
CA GLY A 199 9.11 -5.05 34.69
C GLY A 199 10.24 -5.63 33.84
N TYR A 200 9.93 -6.27 32.70
CA TYR A 200 10.93 -6.83 31.78
C TYR A 200 11.69 -5.76 30.98
N GLY A 201 11.40 -4.47 31.19
CA GLY A 201 12.12 -3.36 30.59
C GLY A 201 12.13 -3.40 29.06
N THR A 202 13.27 -3.08 28.44
CA THR A 202 13.42 -3.02 26.99
C THR A 202 13.24 -4.38 26.31
N ALA A 203 13.63 -5.49 26.96
CA ALA A 203 13.35 -6.83 26.46
C ALA A 203 11.84 -7.10 26.36
N GLY A 204 11.07 -6.61 27.34
CA GLY A 204 9.62 -6.69 27.36
C GLY A 204 8.98 -6.01 26.16
N ALA A 205 9.44 -4.80 25.82
CA ALA A 205 8.96 -4.06 24.65
C ALA A 205 9.28 -4.80 23.34
N ALA A 206 10.50 -5.29 23.16
CA ALA A 206 10.84 -6.04 21.94
C ALA A 206 10.06 -7.37 21.82
N LEU A 207 9.79 -8.03 22.96
CA LEU A 207 9.00 -9.26 23.00
C LEU A 207 7.53 -9.01 22.67
N SER A 208 6.93 -7.91 23.13
CA SER A 208 5.54 -7.59 22.77
C SER A 208 5.39 -7.41 21.27
N THR A 209 6.34 -6.71 20.63
CA THR A 209 6.30 -6.50 19.19
C THR A 209 6.49 -7.82 18.43
N MET A 210 7.42 -8.67 18.86
CA MET A 210 7.61 -10.01 18.28
C MET A 210 6.33 -10.85 18.34
N ILE A 211 5.64 -10.86 19.49
CA ILE A 211 4.37 -11.58 19.66
C ILE A 211 3.28 -10.96 18.80
N GLY A 212 3.20 -9.63 18.71
CA GLY A 212 2.27 -8.92 17.83
C GLY A 212 2.44 -9.34 16.36
N GLN A 213 3.68 -9.41 15.87
CA GLN A 213 3.98 -9.89 14.52
C GLN A 213 3.61 -11.37 14.33
N ALA A 214 3.85 -12.21 15.34
CA ALA A 214 3.46 -13.62 15.29
C ALA A 214 1.93 -13.79 15.22
N VAL A 215 1.17 -13.05 16.03
CA VAL A 215 -0.30 -13.05 16.00
C VAL A 215 -0.82 -12.56 14.65
N ALA A 216 -0.22 -11.52 14.07
CA ALA A 216 -0.58 -11.05 12.73
C ALA A 216 -0.41 -12.17 11.68
N ILE A 217 0.73 -12.88 11.70
CA ILE A 217 0.97 -14.03 10.80
C ILE A 217 -0.07 -15.14 11.01
N LEU A 218 -0.39 -15.48 12.26
CA LEU A 218 -1.41 -16.49 12.57
C LEU A 218 -2.78 -16.11 11.98
N CYS A 219 -3.15 -14.83 12.05
CA CYS A 219 -4.36 -14.32 11.41
C CYS A 219 -4.30 -14.39 9.88
N TYR A 220 -3.11 -14.32 9.27
CA TYR A 220 -2.92 -14.40 7.82
C TYR A 220 -2.98 -15.83 7.27
N LEU A 221 -2.68 -16.85 8.09
CA LEU A 221 -2.63 -18.25 7.66
C LEU A 221 -3.89 -18.76 6.95
N PRO A 222 -5.12 -18.47 7.40
CA PRO A 222 -6.33 -18.90 6.71
C PRO A 222 -6.44 -18.39 5.27
N GLY A 223 -5.90 -17.20 4.98
CA GLY A 223 -5.90 -16.61 3.64
C GLY A 223 -4.91 -17.27 2.67
N ILE A 224 -3.88 -17.95 3.21
CA ILE A 224 -2.81 -18.59 2.42
C ILE A 224 -3.01 -20.10 2.31
N LEU A 225 -3.50 -20.72 3.39
CA LEU A 225 -3.79 -22.15 3.48
C LEU A 225 -5.21 -22.48 2.99
N GLY A 226 -6.09 -21.49 2.91
CA GLY A 226 -7.45 -21.66 2.42
C GLY A 226 -7.49 -21.93 0.91
N GLY A 227 -8.13 -23.02 0.49
CA GLY A 227 -8.21 -23.42 -0.92
C GLY A 227 -9.04 -22.51 -1.84
N ARG A 228 -9.63 -21.42 -1.32
CA ARG A 228 -10.54 -20.53 -2.04
C ARG A 228 -9.85 -19.41 -2.83
N HIS A 229 -8.58 -19.11 -2.54
CA HIS A 229 -7.87 -17.96 -3.10
C HIS A 229 -6.68 -18.38 -3.98
N ILE A 230 -6.17 -17.42 -4.77
CA ILE A 230 -5.13 -17.68 -5.77
C ILE A 230 -3.76 -17.76 -5.08
N LEU A 231 -3.52 -16.93 -4.06
CA LEU A 231 -2.30 -16.95 -3.29
C LEU A 231 -2.13 -18.30 -2.59
N LYS A 232 -1.09 -19.03 -2.96
CA LYS A 232 -0.74 -20.32 -2.37
C LYS A 232 0.73 -20.36 -2.06
N PHE A 233 1.05 -20.69 -0.82
CA PHE A 233 2.43 -20.92 -0.42
C PHE A 233 2.90 -22.30 -0.88
N ARG A 234 4.00 -22.32 -1.62
CA ARG A 234 4.71 -23.51 -2.06
C ARG A 234 6.19 -23.24 -1.86
N PRO A 235 6.92 -24.08 -1.10
CA PRO A 235 8.35 -23.91 -0.97
C PRO A 235 9.01 -24.11 -2.34
N VAL A 236 9.53 -23.03 -2.91
CA VAL A 236 10.32 -23.03 -4.15
C VAL A 236 11.78 -22.79 -3.78
N ARG A 237 12.72 -23.27 -4.62
CA ARG A 237 14.14 -22.95 -4.45
C ARG A 237 14.34 -21.44 -4.35
N PRO A 238 15.19 -20.94 -3.42
CA PRO A 238 15.49 -19.52 -3.33
C PRO A 238 15.98 -19.02 -4.69
N ALA A 239 15.32 -17.98 -5.22
CA ALA A 239 15.72 -17.31 -6.44
C ALA A 239 16.14 -15.87 -6.09
N PRO A 240 17.42 -15.63 -5.74
CA PRO A 240 17.88 -14.32 -5.28
C PRO A 240 17.57 -13.20 -6.27
N GLY A 241 17.61 -13.50 -7.57
CA GLY A 241 17.26 -12.54 -8.62
C GLY A 241 15.80 -12.07 -8.57
N ALA A 242 14.86 -12.89 -8.10
CA ALA A 242 13.47 -12.49 -7.96
C ALA A 242 13.26 -11.55 -6.77
N ALA A 243 13.85 -11.88 -5.61
CA ALA A 243 13.83 -11.02 -4.43
C ALA A 243 14.55 -9.68 -4.70
N ALA A 244 15.69 -9.71 -5.38
CA ALA A 244 16.41 -8.48 -5.76
C ALA A 244 15.60 -7.61 -6.73
N ARG A 245 14.90 -8.21 -7.69
CA ARG A 245 13.96 -7.47 -8.57
C ARG A 245 12.81 -6.88 -7.76
N ALA A 246 12.18 -7.66 -6.88
CA ALA A 246 11.10 -7.17 -6.03
C ALA A 246 11.56 -6.02 -5.13
N PHE A 247 12.76 -6.11 -4.54
CA PHE A 247 13.33 -5.01 -3.76
C PHE A 247 13.63 -3.78 -4.62
N LYS A 248 14.16 -3.98 -5.84
CA LYS A 248 14.39 -2.88 -6.80
C LYS A 248 13.08 -2.18 -7.16
N ASP A 249 12.02 -2.95 -7.38
CA ASP A 249 10.69 -2.43 -7.65
C ASP A 249 10.18 -1.69 -6.41
N GLY A 250 10.29 -2.24 -5.20
CA GLY A 250 9.87 -1.57 -3.96
C GLY A 250 10.83 -0.49 -3.42
N CYS A 251 11.93 -0.20 -4.12
CA CYS A 251 13.01 0.67 -3.64
C CYS A 251 12.54 2.09 -3.37
N SER A 252 11.61 2.58 -4.19
CA SER A 252 11.04 3.94 -4.08
C SER A 252 10.36 4.20 -2.73
N SER A 253 9.82 3.16 -2.10
CA SER A 253 9.11 3.25 -0.81
C SER A 253 9.96 2.81 0.36
N SER A 254 10.86 1.84 0.16
CA SER A 254 11.74 1.40 1.23
C SER A 254 12.80 2.44 1.59
N VAL A 255 13.31 3.19 0.60
CA VAL A 255 14.35 4.20 0.82
C VAL A 255 13.89 5.33 1.77
N GLN A 256 12.58 5.54 1.91
CA GLN A 256 12.02 6.49 2.87
C GLN A 256 12.44 6.20 4.31
N TYR A 257 12.58 4.92 4.70
CA TYR A 257 13.08 4.56 6.03
C TYR A 257 14.54 4.96 6.22
N LEU A 258 15.38 4.85 5.19
CA LEU A 258 16.77 5.32 5.25
C LEU A 258 16.82 6.85 5.35
N TYR A 259 15.97 7.55 4.59
CA TYR A 259 15.87 9.01 4.66
C TYR A 259 15.42 9.51 6.02
N GLN A 260 14.41 8.86 6.60
CA GLN A 260 13.91 9.18 7.94
C GLN A 260 15.00 8.92 9.00
N LEU A 261 15.80 7.86 8.85
CA LEU A 261 16.93 7.59 9.74
C LEU A 261 17.96 8.73 9.70
N ILE A 262 18.38 9.13 8.50
CA ILE A 262 19.33 10.22 8.32
C ILE A 262 18.78 11.53 8.88
N PHE A 263 17.50 11.82 8.63
CA PHE A 263 16.81 13.01 9.14
C PHE A 263 16.81 13.08 10.67
N LEU A 264 16.46 11.97 11.33
CA LEU A 264 16.42 11.88 12.79
C LEU A 264 17.82 12.11 13.40
N LEU A 265 18.84 11.44 12.87
CA LEU A 265 20.22 11.59 13.35
C LEU A 265 20.73 13.03 13.15
N LEU A 266 20.42 13.64 12.01
CA LEU A 266 20.83 15.00 11.68
C LEU A 266 20.18 16.04 12.61
N CYS A 267 18.86 15.97 12.77
CA CYS A 267 18.12 16.88 13.64
C CYS A 267 18.56 16.73 15.10
N ASN A 268 18.66 15.50 15.62
CA ASN A 268 19.12 15.27 16.99
C ASN A 268 20.52 15.87 17.24
N ASN A 269 21.48 15.65 16.34
CA ASN A 269 22.82 16.22 16.50
C ASN A 269 22.82 17.76 16.49
N ILE A 270 22.05 18.38 15.59
CA ILE A 270 21.95 19.84 15.49
C ILE A 270 21.35 20.43 16.76
N LEU A 271 20.25 19.86 17.24
CA LEU A 271 19.51 20.37 18.39
C LEU A 271 20.31 20.18 19.70
N ILE A 272 21.03 19.08 19.85
CA ILE A 272 21.94 18.85 20.98
C ILE A 272 23.08 19.87 20.97
N ARG A 273 23.71 20.11 19.81
CA ARG A 273 24.81 21.10 19.68
C ARG A 273 24.35 22.54 19.92
N ALA A 274 23.10 22.85 19.62
CA ALA A 274 22.49 24.14 19.95
C ALA A 274 22.29 24.33 21.47
N GLY A 275 22.55 23.32 22.31
CA GLY A 275 22.58 23.42 23.77
C GLY A 275 21.20 23.57 24.42
N ASN A 276 20.12 23.19 23.72
CA ASN A 276 18.76 23.37 24.20
C ASN A 276 18.05 22.02 24.34
N GLU A 277 18.12 21.43 25.54
CA GLU A 277 17.44 20.17 25.89
C GLU A 277 15.94 20.22 25.60
N ALA A 278 15.30 21.38 25.84
CA ALA A 278 13.89 21.57 25.53
C ALA A 278 13.60 21.47 24.02
N SER A 279 14.54 21.84 23.16
CA SER A 279 14.37 21.71 21.70
C SER A 279 14.39 20.26 21.23
N VAL A 280 15.22 19.41 21.86
CA VAL A 280 15.27 17.98 21.56
C VAL A 280 13.94 17.32 21.99
N ALA A 281 13.45 17.65 23.19
CA ALA A 281 12.15 17.15 23.66
C ALA A 281 10.98 17.62 22.79
N VAL A 282 11.00 18.87 22.33
CA VAL A 282 9.99 19.39 21.39
C VAL A 282 10.06 18.67 20.04
N PHE A 283 11.26 18.39 19.52
CA PHE A 283 11.41 17.65 18.28
C PHE A 283 10.89 16.22 18.38
N ASP A 284 11.19 15.51 19.48
CA ASP A 284 10.68 14.16 19.72
C ASP A 284 9.14 14.12 19.80
N MET A 285 8.54 15.06 20.55
CA MET A 285 7.08 15.24 20.57
C MET A 285 6.52 15.49 19.16
N LEU A 286 7.12 16.42 18.41
CA LEU A 286 6.67 16.76 17.06
C LEU A 286 6.73 15.55 16.14
N GLN A 287 7.81 14.76 16.21
CA GLN A 287 7.98 13.58 15.39
C GLN A 287 6.92 12.52 15.71
N ASN A 288 6.64 12.25 16.99
CA ASN A 288 5.59 11.32 17.38
C ASN A 288 4.19 11.81 16.94
N ALA A 289 3.91 13.10 17.09
CA ALA A 289 2.67 13.70 16.59
C ALA A 289 2.56 13.63 15.06
N SER A 290 3.69 13.69 14.35
CA SER A 290 3.74 13.62 12.90
C SER A 290 3.24 12.28 12.35
N TYR A 291 3.55 11.16 13.02
CA TYR A 291 3.15 9.82 12.58
C TYR A 291 1.63 9.68 12.50
N LEU A 292 0.89 10.32 13.42
CA LEU A 292 -0.56 10.34 13.37
C LEU A 292 -1.10 10.91 12.05
N ILE A 293 -0.48 11.98 11.54
CA ILE A 293 -0.91 12.62 10.29
C ILE A 293 -0.41 11.81 9.08
N LEU A 294 0.87 11.44 9.07
CA LEU A 294 1.52 10.78 7.94
C LEU A 294 0.90 9.39 7.68
N TYR A 295 0.61 8.61 8.73
CA TYR A 295 0.01 7.29 8.57
C TYR A 295 -1.41 7.33 8.01
N LEU A 296 -2.16 8.43 8.15
CA LEU A 296 -3.47 8.56 7.49
C LEU A 296 -3.33 8.71 5.96
N TYR A 297 -2.31 9.42 5.50
CA TYR A 297 -1.96 9.51 4.07
C TYR A 297 -1.47 8.17 3.54
N GLU A 298 -0.61 7.47 4.29
CA GLU A 298 -0.16 6.13 3.94
C GLU A 298 -1.29 5.10 3.94
N GLY A 299 -2.22 5.19 4.89
CA GLY A 299 -3.41 4.34 4.95
C GLY A 299 -4.29 4.50 3.70
N THR A 300 -4.43 5.74 3.24
CA THR A 300 -5.11 6.02 1.96
C THR A 300 -4.34 5.44 0.77
N THR A 301 -3.01 5.52 0.79
CA THR A 301 -2.14 4.92 -0.22
C THR A 301 -2.30 3.40 -0.28
N ARG A 302 -2.34 2.73 0.88
CA ARG A 302 -2.57 1.28 1.00
C ARG A 302 -3.96 0.89 0.46
N ALA A 303 -4.97 1.74 0.65
CA ALA A 303 -6.31 1.49 0.12
C ALA A 303 -6.39 1.63 -1.41
N MET A 304 -5.66 2.59 -2.00
CA MET A 304 -5.69 2.80 -3.45
C MET A 304 -4.79 1.83 -4.22
N GLN A 305 -3.69 1.35 -3.61
CA GLN A 305 -2.66 0.59 -4.29
C GLN A 305 -3.19 -0.59 -5.14
N PRO A 306 -3.97 -1.53 -4.58
CA PRO A 306 -4.39 -2.70 -5.36
C PRO A 306 -5.38 -2.32 -6.48
N MET A 307 -6.14 -1.24 -6.31
CA MET A 307 -7.07 -0.75 -7.33
C MET A 307 -6.32 -0.12 -8.50
N VAL A 308 -5.34 0.74 -8.20
CA VAL A 308 -4.51 1.39 -9.20
C VAL A 308 -3.66 0.34 -9.95
N SER A 309 -3.06 -0.61 -9.24
CA SER A 309 -2.28 -1.70 -9.87
C SER A 309 -3.14 -2.57 -10.77
N THR A 310 -4.37 -2.89 -10.36
CA THR A 310 -5.33 -3.61 -11.21
C THR A 310 -5.71 -2.80 -12.45
N TYR A 311 -6.15 -1.55 -12.28
CA TYR A 311 -6.56 -0.71 -13.42
C TYR A 311 -5.41 -0.39 -14.37
N CYS A 312 -4.19 -0.30 -13.85
CA CYS A 312 -2.99 -0.14 -14.67
C CYS A 312 -2.74 -1.40 -15.52
N GLY A 313 -2.93 -2.60 -14.95
CA GLY A 313 -2.85 -3.86 -15.70
C GLY A 313 -3.94 -4.03 -16.76
N GLU A 314 -5.13 -3.47 -16.51
CA GLU A 314 -6.27 -3.45 -17.45
C GLU A 314 -6.18 -2.29 -18.49
N HIS A 315 -5.13 -1.46 -18.44
CA HIS A 315 -4.98 -0.23 -19.24
C HIS A 315 -6.17 0.75 -19.11
N ARG A 316 -6.88 0.72 -17.98
CA ARG A 316 -8.11 1.48 -17.76
C ARG A 316 -7.84 2.87 -17.18
N GLY A 317 -7.49 3.82 -18.05
CA GLY A 317 -7.12 5.18 -17.65
C GLY A 317 -8.22 5.99 -16.92
N GLU A 318 -9.51 5.75 -17.21
CA GLU A 318 -10.60 6.40 -16.48
C GLU A 318 -10.71 5.92 -15.03
N GLY A 319 -10.65 4.61 -14.79
CA GLY A 319 -10.65 4.03 -13.45
C GLY A 319 -9.48 4.55 -12.61
N MET A 320 -8.28 4.62 -13.19
CA MET A 320 -7.10 5.20 -12.53
C MET A 320 -7.31 6.67 -12.12
N ARG A 321 -7.88 7.49 -13.02
CA ARG A 321 -8.19 8.91 -12.74
C ARG A 321 -9.21 9.05 -11.61
N ASN A 322 -10.22 8.18 -11.58
CA ASN A 322 -11.23 8.17 -10.53
C ASN A 322 -10.65 7.74 -9.18
N VAL A 323 -9.85 6.67 -9.13
CA VAL A 323 -9.14 6.27 -7.90
C VAL A 323 -8.28 7.41 -7.37
N ARG A 324 -7.49 8.04 -8.24
CA ARG A 324 -6.68 9.22 -7.86
C ARG A 324 -7.56 10.31 -7.26
N ARG A 325 -8.67 10.66 -7.89
CA ARG A 325 -9.59 11.69 -7.37
C ARG A 325 -10.15 11.33 -5.99
N TYR A 326 -10.51 10.07 -5.77
CA TYR A 326 -10.97 9.60 -4.46
C TYR A 326 -9.85 9.60 -3.42
N ALA A 327 -8.65 9.11 -3.76
CA ALA A 327 -7.49 9.10 -2.87
C ALA A 327 -7.13 10.51 -2.39
N PHE A 328 -7.08 11.49 -3.29
CA PHE A 328 -6.86 12.88 -2.93
C PHE A 328 -8.01 13.44 -2.07
N ARG A 329 -9.26 13.21 -2.46
CA ARG A 329 -10.41 13.74 -1.70
C ARG A 329 -10.46 13.16 -0.28
N TYR A 330 -10.44 11.84 -0.13
CA TYR A 330 -10.56 11.19 1.17
C TYR A 330 -9.27 11.30 1.99
N GLY A 331 -8.11 11.11 1.37
CA GLY A 331 -6.81 11.19 2.03
C GLY A 331 -6.48 12.60 2.53
N CYS A 332 -6.63 13.63 1.68
CA CYS A 332 -6.45 15.00 2.13
C CYS A 332 -7.50 15.40 3.16
N SER A 333 -8.76 14.95 3.05
CA SER A 333 -9.75 15.24 4.09
C SER A 333 -9.36 14.67 5.45
N ALA A 334 -8.91 13.41 5.51
CA ALA A 334 -8.50 12.78 6.77
C ALA A 334 -7.23 13.40 7.36
N GLY A 335 -6.19 13.60 6.53
CA GLY A 335 -4.94 14.19 6.98
C GLY A 335 -5.08 15.65 7.38
N CYS A 336 -5.82 16.46 6.61
CA CYS A 336 -6.10 17.86 6.97
C CYS A 336 -6.98 17.96 8.22
N LEU A 337 -7.92 17.04 8.44
CA LEU A 337 -8.71 17.00 9.68
C LEU A 337 -7.81 16.73 10.89
N ALA A 338 -6.92 15.74 10.81
CA ALA A 338 -5.97 15.45 11.88
C ALA A 338 -5.01 16.63 12.14
N ALA A 339 -4.47 17.23 11.08
CA ALA A 339 -3.63 18.42 11.16
C ALA A 339 -4.38 19.61 11.79
N LEU A 340 -5.66 19.82 11.43
CA LEU A 340 -6.49 20.88 11.99
C LEU A 340 -6.71 20.67 13.50
N LEU A 341 -7.00 19.44 13.93
CA LEU A 341 -7.17 19.13 15.36
C LEU A 341 -5.90 19.41 16.16
N ILE A 342 -4.73 19.00 15.64
CA ILE A 342 -3.43 19.29 16.28
C ILE A 342 -3.14 20.79 16.28
N PHE A 343 -3.46 21.49 15.19
CA PHE A 343 -3.26 22.94 15.06
C PHE A 343 -4.10 23.75 16.05
N LEU A 344 -5.35 23.32 16.30
CA LEU A 344 -6.28 23.97 17.23
C LEU A 344 -5.96 23.66 18.69
N PHE A 345 -5.50 22.44 18.98
CA PHE A 345 -5.21 21.97 20.35
C PHE A 345 -3.74 21.58 20.58
N PRO A 346 -2.75 22.42 20.23
CA PRO A 346 -1.34 22.04 20.32
C PRO A 346 -0.88 21.93 21.78
N GLN A 347 -1.46 22.73 22.68
CA GLN A 347 -1.16 22.66 24.11
C GLN A 347 -1.52 21.31 24.72
N PHE A 348 -2.64 20.72 24.30
CA PHE A 348 -3.04 19.39 24.74
C PHE A 348 -1.99 18.34 24.37
N ILE A 349 -1.49 18.39 23.13
CA ILE A 349 -0.40 17.53 22.68
C ILE A 349 0.87 17.76 23.51
N CYS A 350 1.28 19.02 23.72
CA CYS A 350 2.45 19.32 24.57
C CYS A 350 2.31 18.75 25.99
N THR A 351 1.12 18.87 26.60
CA THR A 351 0.89 18.32 27.94
C THR A 351 0.90 16.78 27.97
N LEU A 352 0.40 16.13 26.91
CA LEU A 352 0.39 14.67 26.79
C LEU A 352 1.82 14.10 26.77
N PHE A 353 2.73 14.80 26.10
CA PHE A 353 4.15 14.45 26.03
C PHE A 353 4.99 15.00 27.20
N GLY A 354 4.36 15.56 28.24
CA GLY A 354 5.04 15.97 29.46
C GLY A 354 5.80 17.30 29.38
N LEU A 355 5.62 18.10 28.32
CA LEU A 355 6.18 19.45 28.20
C LEU A 355 5.40 20.41 29.11
N ARG A 356 5.81 20.49 30.39
CA ARG A 356 5.14 21.29 31.42
C ARG A 356 5.72 22.69 31.61
N GLU A 357 6.98 22.89 31.23
CA GLU A 357 7.61 24.20 31.31
C GLU A 357 7.02 25.16 30.27
N ALA A 358 6.66 26.37 30.69
CA ALA A 358 5.96 27.34 29.84
C ALA A 358 6.72 27.67 28.54
N ALA A 359 8.05 27.80 28.62
CA ALA A 359 8.89 28.09 27.45
C ALA A 359 8.94 26.92 26.47
N ALA A 360 9.15 25.69 26.98
CA ALA A 360 9.17 24.48 26.15
C ALA A 360 7.81 24.19 25.51
N ALA A 361 6.72 24.37 26.26
CA ALA A 361 5.36 24.21 25.75
C ALA A 361 5.00 25.27 24.69
N ALA A 362 5.45 26.53 24.85
CA ALA A 362 5.25 27.57 23.85
C ALA A 362 6.01 27.27 22.54
N MET A 363 7.26 26.83 22.67
CA MET A 363 8.06 26.38 21.52
C MET A 363 7.44 25.19 20.82
N GLY A 364 7.02 24.17 21.57
CA GLY A 364 6.34 22.99 21.05
C GLY A 364 5.04 23.31 20.33
N ALA A 365 4.23 24.20 20.91
CA ALA A 365 2.98 24.62 20.28
C ALA A 365 3.21 25.39 18.97
N GLY A 366 4.25 26.25 18.93
CA GLY A 366 4.66 26.94 17.71
C GLY A 366 5.13 25.98 16.62
N ALA A 367 5.99 25.03 16.98
CA ALA A 367 6.52 24.02 16.08
C ALA A 367 5.43 23.12 15.49
N LEU A 368 4.47 22.66 16.32
CA LEU A 368 3.32 21.85 15.86
C LEU A 368 2.45 22.59 14.85
N ARG A 369 2.18 23.88 15.07
CA ARG A 369 1.38 24.69 14.14
C ARG A 369 2.07 24.85 12.79
N LEU A 370 3.38 25.11 12.79
CA LEU A 370 4.19 25.20 11.57
C LEU A 370 4.25 23.86 10.83
N TYR A 371 4.41 22.75 11.57
CA TYR A 371 4.37 21.41 11.00
C TYR A 371 3.02 21.14 10.31
N CYS A 372 1.89 21.43 10.98
CA CYS A 372 0.54 21.24 10.43
C CYS A 372 0.28 22.08 9.18
N ALA A 373 0.94 23.24 9.01
CA ALA A 373 0.83 24.02 7.77
C ALA A 373 1.50 23.30 6.58
N GLY A 374 2.59 22.56 6.82
CA GLY A 374 3.32 21.80 5.81
C GLY A 374 2.69 20.46 5.43
N THR A 375 1.92 19.84 6.33
CA THR A 375 1.42 18.47 6.16
C THR A 375 0.48 18.29 4.97
N VAL A 376 -0.21 19.35 4.55
CA VAL A 376 -1.07 19.31 3.35
C VAL A 376 -0.23 18.98 2.10
N PHE A 377 0.93 19.62 1.97
CA PHE A 377 1.86 19.39 0.86
C PHE A 377 2.54 18.03 1.00
N ALA A 378 2.93 17.65 2.22
CA ALA A 378 3.47 16.33 2.52
C ALA A 378 2.51 15.21 2.08
N GLY A 379 1.23 15.37 2.43
CA GLY A 379 0.17 14.42 2.09
C GLY A 379 -0.05 14.27 0.59
N ILE A 380 -0.01 15.37 -0.16
CA ILE A 380 -0.07 15.34 -1.63
C ILE A 380 1.11 14.55 -2.18
N SER A 381 2.33 14.81 -1.71
CA SER A 381 3.53 14.09 -2.14
C SER A 381 3.45 12.60 -1.85
N ILE A 382 2.99 12.20 -0.66
CA ILE A 382 2.80 10.78 -0.28
C ILE A 382 1.77 10.09 -1.18
N LEU A 383 0.62 10.72 -1.41
CA LEU A 383 -0.42 10.18 -2.29
C LEU A 383 0.06 10.09 -3.75
N LEU A 384 0.86 11.04 -4.24
CA LEU A 384 1.43 10.96 -5.59
C LEU A 384 2.46 9.83 -5.71
N ALA A 385 3.40 9.74 -4.77
CA ALA A 385 4.43 8.69 -4.76
C ALA A 385 3.77 7.30 -4.77
N GLY A 386 2.80 7.09 -3.86
CA GLY A 386 2.02 5.86 -3.82
C GLY A 386 1.25 5.55 -5.10
N TYR A 387 0.71 6.57 -5.78
CA TYR A 387 -0.02 6.39 -7.05
C TYR A 387 0.92 5.94 -8.16
N PHE A 388 2.06 6.63 -8.34
CA PHE A 388 3.04 6.28 -9.37
C PHE A 388 3.66 4.91 -9.14
N GLN A 389 3.96 4.56 -7.88
CA GLN A 389 4.39 3.23 -7.52
C GLN A 389 3.36 2.17 -7.91
N SER A 390 2.09 2.41 -7.58
CA SER A 390 1.01 1.46 -7.90
C SER A 390 0.82 1.28 -9.41
N CYS A 391 1.21 2.27 -10.22
CA CYS A 391 1.27 2.22 -11.68
C CYS A 391 2.58 1.61 -12.23
N ASN A 392 3.44 1.05 -11.38
CA ASN A 392 4.78 0.57 -11.74
C ASN A 392 5.70 1.65 -12.35
N GLN A 393 5.43 2.93 -12.06
CA GLN A 393 6.27 4.07 -12.44
C GLN A 393 7.24 4.39 -11.30
N GLU A 394 8.05 3.40 -10.94
CA GLU A 394 8.93 3.45 -9.76
C GLU A 394 9.92 4.61 -9.78
N ARG A 395 10.35 5.04 -10.97
CA ARG A 395 11.24 6.20 -11.12
C ARG A 395 10.58 7.49 -10.63
N GLU A 396 9.32 7.72 -10.98
CA GLU A 396 8.62 8.95 -10.56
C GLU A 396 8.28 8.90 -9.06
N SER A 397 7.89 7.73 -8.54
CA SER A 397 7.74 7.51 -7.10
C SER A 397 9.04 7.83 -6.34
N LEU A 398 10.16 7.27 -6.78
CA LEU A 398 11.47 7.46 -6.15
C LEU A 398 11.88 8.93 -6.17
N ILE A 399 11.68 9.64 -7.28
CA ILE A 399 12.05 11.07 -7.37
C ILE A 399 11.25 11.90 -6.36
N ILE A 400 9.93 11.68 -6.21
CA ILE A 400 9.12 12.38 -5.21
C ILE A 400 9.65 12.08 -3.80
N SER A 401 9.82 10.81 -3.48
CA SER A 401 10.31 10.35 -2.17
C SER A 401 11.70 10.88 -1.86
N SER A 402 12.61 10.91 -2.83
CA SER A 402 13.97 11.45 -2.67
C SER A 402 14.01 12.96 -2.55
N LEU A 403 13.18 13.70 -3.31
CA LEU A 403 13.06 15.15 -3.15
C LEU A 403 12.61 15.51 -1.74
N ARG A 404 11.53 14.88 -1.27
CA ARG A 404 10.96 15.13 0.04
C ARG A 404 11.82 14.59 1.19
N GLY A 405 12.41 13.41 1.05
CA GLY A 405 13.10 12.71 2.14
C GLY A 405 14.60 13.02 2.26
N ALA A 406 15.25 13.47 1.19
CA ALA A 406 16.70 13.67 1.21
C ALA A 406 17.16 14.95 0.50
N ILE A 407 16.86 15.08 -0.80
CA ILE A 407 17.47 16.10 -1.68
C ILE A 407 17.08 17.51 -1.25
N VAL A 408 15.83 17.74 -0.80
CA VAL A 408 15.40 19.05 -0.28
C VAL A 408 15.50 19.09 1.24
N LEU A 409 15.17 17.98 1.92
CA LEU A 409 15.15 17.92 3.38
C LEU A 409 16.52 18.11 4.00
N ILE A 410 17.54 17.37 3.57
CA ILE A 410 18.88 17.40 4.19
C ILE A 410 19.54 18.77 4.03
N PRO A 411 19.52 19.42 2.84
CA PRO A 411 19.98 20.80 2.71
C PRO A 411 19.09 21.79 3.47
N GLY A 412 17.78 21.56 3.52
CA GLY A 412 16.80 22.38 4.25
C GLY A 412 17.08 22.43 5.76
N VAL A 413 16.94 21.30 6.46
CA VAL A 413 18.07 20.76 7.22
C VAL A 413 19.11 21.74 7.79
N LEU A 414 20.26 21.62 7.14
CA LEU A 414 21.48 22.35 7.42
C LEU A 414 21.30 23.87 7.24
N PHE A 415 20.57 24.32 6.21
CA PHE A 415 20.34 25.74 5.98
C PHE A 415 19.63 26.41 7.16
N PHE A 416 18.53 25.82 7.65
CA PHE A 416 17.79 26.34 8.79
C PHE A 416 18.57 26.18 10.10
N SER A 417 19.52 25.24 10.19
CA SER A 417 20.40 25.11 11.36
C SER A 417 21.40 26.26 11.52
N PHE A 418 21.76 26.97 10.42
CA PHE A 418 22.60 28.17 10.49
C PHE A 418 21.82 29.44 10.87
N LEU A 419 20.49 29.36 10.86
CA LEU A 419 19.61 30.46 11.26
C LEU A 419 19.34 30.42 12.77
N ARG A 420 18.62 31.44 13.26
CA ARG A 420 18.14 31.47 14.64
C ARG A 420 17.21 30.28 14.91
N MET A 421 17.25 29.76 16.13
CA MET A 421 16.46 28.60 16.55
C MET A 421 14.94 28.77 16.34
N ASP A 422 14.44 29.99 16.51
CA ASP A 422 13.02 30.33 16.26
C ASP A 422 12.62 30.08 14.79
N LEU A 423 13.56 30.21 13.86
CA LEU A 423 13.36 29.98 12.43
C LEU A 423 13.57 28.52 12.03
N PHE A 424 14.21 27.70 12.87
CA PHE A 424 14.50 26.30 12.56
C PHE A 424 13.24 25.52 12.18
N TRP A 425 12.14 25.75 12.90
CA TRP A 425 10.85 25.07 12.69
C TRP A 425 10.16 25.41 11.36
N TRP A 426 10.54 26.52 10.70
CA TRP A 426 10.03 26.86 9.36
C TRP A 426 10.53 25.92 8.28
N MET A 427 11.56 25.12 8.57
CA MET A 427 12.04 24.08 7.69
C MET A 427 10.92 23.11 7.27
N PHE A 428 10.04 22.70 8.19
CA PHE A 428 8.98 21.73 7.91
C PHE A 428 8.07 22.15 6.74
N PRO A 429 7.37 23.30 6.80
CA PRO A 429 6.56 23.75 5.67
C PRO A 429 7.40 24.11 4.45
N ALA A 430 8.59 24.68 4.63
CA ALA A 430 9.45 25.08 3.51
C ALA A 430 9.89 23.88 2.65
N VAL A 431 10.36 22.80 3.29
CA VAL A 431 10.81 21.58 2.59
C VAL A 431 9.66 20.91 1.85
N GLU A 432 8.48 20.84 2.46
CA GLU A 432 7.31 20.19 1.83
C GLU A 432 6.81 20.98 0.62
N VAL A 433 6.78 22.32 0.70
CA VAL A 433 6.41 23.18 -0.45
C VAL A 433 7.46 23.12 -1.56
N LEU A 434 8.75 23.22 -1.22
CA LEU A 434 9.84 23.20 -2.19
C LEU A 434 9.95 21.84 -2.89
N SER A 435 9.86 20.74 -2.15
CA SER A 435 9.95 19.39 -2.73
C SER A 435 8.81 19.12 -3.71
N LEU A 436 7.57 19.45 -3.33
CA LEU A 436 6.41 19.30 -4.22
C LEU A 436 6.52 20.25 -5.42
N GLY A 437 6.91 21.50 -5.22
CA GLY A 437 7.09 22.49 -6.28
C GLY A 437 8.13 22.05 -7.32
N LEU A 438 9.31 21.60 -6.87
CA LEU A 438 10.37 21.08 -7.73
C LEU A 438 9.91 19.84 -8.52
N TRP A 439 9.18 18.93 -7.86
CA TRP A 439 8.62 17.78 -8.55
C TRP A 439 7.61 18.19 -9.63
N ILE A 440 6.68 19.11 -9.33
CA ILE A 440 5.69 19.60 -10.30
C ILE A 440 6.38 20.24 -11.52
N ILE A 441 7.38 21.09 -11.29
CA ILE A 441 8.14 21.75 -12.36
C ILE A 441 8.80 20.70 -13.27
N ARG A 442 9.51 19.74 -12.67
CA ARG A 442 10.13 18.62 -13.39
C ARG A 442 9.10 17.82 -14.17
N PHE A 443 7.99 17.46 -13.52
CA PHE A 443 6.95 16.63 -14.11
C PHE A 443 6.32 17.30 -15.34
N ILE A 444 6.02 18.60 -15.26
CA ILE A 444 5.50 19.38 -16.39
C ILE A 444 6.54 19.47 -17.53
N ALA A 445 7.81 19.74 -17.21
CA ALA A 445 8.89 19.79 -18.19
C ALA A 445 9.16 18.43 -18.88
N GLY A 446 8.85 17.33 -18.20
CA GLY A 446 9.06 15.96 -18.68
C GLY A 446 7.90 15.32 -19.43
N ARG A 447 6.72 15.96 -19.54
CA ARG A 447 5.48 15.38 -20.10
C ARG A 447 5.58 14.83 -21.53
N GLY A 448 6.65 15.12 -22.26
CA GLY A 448 6.89 14.59 -23.61
C GLY A 448 7.69 13.27 -23.69
N ARG A 449 8.06 12.64 -22.57
CA ARG A 449 9.01 11.51 -22.56
C ARG A 449 8.46 10.15 -22.09
N THR A 450 7.22 10.08 -21.63
CA THR A 450 6.56 8.81 -21.29
C THR A 450 5.74 8.33 -22.47
N GLU A 451 6.06 7.14 -23.00
CA GLU A 451 5.17 6.42 -23.91
C GLU A 451 3.89 6.06 -23.13
N GLU A 452 2.87 6.93 -23.21
CA GLU A 452 1.54 6.57 -22.75
C GLU A 452 0.98 5.51 -23.69
N PHE A 453 0.45 4.42 -23.13
CA PHE A 453 -0.31 3.45 -23.89
C PHE A 453 -1.40 4.19 -24.68
N ASP A 454 -1.47 3.98 -25.99
CA ASP A 454 -2.43 4.66 -26.85
C ASP A 454 -3.85 4.35 -26.36
N GLY A 455 -4.49 5.34 -25.72
CA GLY A 455 -5.83 5.19 -25.17
C GLY A 455 -6.89 4.84 -26.22
N SER A 456 -6.61 5.02 -27.51
CA SER A 456 -7.49 4.60 -28.59
C SER A 456 -7.47 3.08 -28.86
N ARG A 457 -6.53 2.35 -28.23
CA ARG A 457 -6.45 0.87 -28.15
C ARG A 457 -7.23 0.28 -26.97
N VAL A 458 -8.06 1.08 -26.30
CA VAL A 458 -8.95 0.61 -25.24
C VAL A 458 -10.38 1.00 -25.56
N TYR A 459 -11.27 0.01 -25.58
CA TYR A 459 -12.72 0.20 -25.64
C TYR A 459 -13.33 -0.16 -24.29
N THR A 460 -14.18 0.71 -23.73
CA THR A 460 -14.88 0.45 -22.48
C THR A 460 -16.35 0.77 -22.62
N CYS A 461 -17.22 -0.13 -22.13
CA CYS A 461 -18.66 0.12 -22.04
C CYS A 461 -19.24 -0.50 -20.76
N THR A 462 -20.46 -0.06 -20.40
CA THR A 462 -21.18 -0.56 -19.22
C THR A 462 -22.59 -0.97 -19.63
N VAL A 463 -23.00 -2.16 -19.21
CA VAL A 463 -24.28 -2.81 -19.50
C VAL A 463 -25.01 -3.07 -18.18
N ASN A 464 -26.30 -2.77 -18.14
CA ASN A 464 -27.17 -3.04 -16.99
C ASN A 464 -28.43 -3.77 -17.47
N GLN A 465 -29.13 -4.46 -16.56
CA GLN A 465 -30.39 -5.17 -16.87
C GLN A 465 -31.46 -4.30 -17.56
N GLY A 466 -31.44 -2.97 -17.37
CA GLY A 466 -32.39 -2.05 -18.02
C GLY A 466 -31.98 -1.51 -19.40
N ASN A 467 -30.78 -1.82 -19.91
CA ASN A 467 -30.24 -1.28 -21.17
C ASN A 467 -29.65 -2.42 -22.02
N GLN A 468 -30.46 -3.45 -22.28
CA GLN A 468 -30.12 -4.77 -22.82
C GLN A 468 -29.69 -4.82 -24.30
N ASP A 469 -29.24 -3.71 -24.90
CA ASP A 469 -28.88 -3.73 -26.32
C ASP A 469 -27.48 -4.35 -26.54
N MET A 470 -27.37 -5.65 -26.25
CA MET A 470 -26.16 -6.45 -26.44
C MET A 470 -25.72 -6.42 -27.91
N THR A 471 -26.64 -6.29 -28.85
CA THR A 471 -26.36 -6.12 -30.28
C THR A 471 -25.56 -4.84 -30.54
N LEU A 472 -25.90 -3.74 -29.87
CA LEU A 472 -25.17 -2.49 -29.97
C LEU A 472 -23.77 -2.61 -29.35
N VAL A 473 -23.66 -3.29 -28.21
CA VAL A 473 -22.38 -3.51 -27.50
C VAL A 473 -21.44 -4.40 -28.32
N THR A 474 -21.91 -5.52 -28.86
CA THR A 474 -21.12 -6.40 -29.71
C THR A 474 -20.79 -5.76 -31.05
N GLY A 475 -21.69 -4.93 -31.59
CA GLY A 475 -21.42 -4.11 -32.78
C GLY A 475 -20.29 -3.10 -32.56
N GLU A 476 -20.33 -2.32 -31.46
CA GLU A 476 -19.26 -1.39 -31.10
C GLU A 476 -17.92 -2.11 -30.84
N ALA A 477 -17.95 -3.26 -30.17
CA ALA A 477 -16.76 -4.09 -29.93
C ALA A 477 -16.20 -4.68 -31.24
N GLY A 478 -17.06 -5.13 -32.15
CA GLY A 478 -16.66 -5.64 -33.46
C GLY A 478 -15.97 -4.58 -34.31
N ALA A 479 -16.55 -3.37 -34.38
CA ALA A 479 -15.94 -2.23 -35.07
C ALA A 479 -14.58 -1.83 -34.46
N PHE A 480 -14.44 -1.95 -33.14
CA PHE A 480 -13.16 -1.74 -32.47
C PHE A 480 -12.11 -2.80 -32.86
N CYS A 481 -12.49 -4.08 -32.93
CA CYS A 481 -11.62 -5.16 -33.41
C CYS A 481 -11.16 -4.93 -34.85
N GLU A 482 -12.08 -4.56 -35.74
CA GLU A 482 -11.77 -4.25 -37.14
C GLU A 482 -10.81 -3.06 -37.27
N LYS A 483 -11.04 -2.00 -36.49
CA LYS A 483 -10.15 -0.82 -36.44
C LYS A 483 -8.70 -1.17 -36.11
N TRP A 484 -8.48 -2.22 -35.30
CA TRP A 484 -7.16 -2.68 -34.87
C TRP A 484 -6.72 -3.97 -35.58
N GLU A 485 -7.21 -4.19 -36.81
CA GLU A 485 -6.78 -5.25 -37.72
C GLU A 485 -6.96 -6.68 -37.15
N ALA A 486 -7.98 -6.90 -36.32
CA ALA A 486 -8.35 -8.24 -35.88
C ALA A 486 -8.76 -9.12 -37.07
N SER A 487 -8.37 -10.40 -37.05
CA SER A 487 -8.91 -11.36 -38.02
C SER A 487 -10.42 -11.57 -37.81
N PRO A 488 -11.20 -11.93 -38.85
CA PRO A 488 -12.63 -12.19 -38.71
C PRO A 488 -12.96 -13.23 -37.62
N ARG A 489 -12.05 -14.20 -37.43
CA ARG A 489 -12.15 -15.21 -36.39
C ARG A 489 -11.98 -14.62 -34.99
N GLN A 490 -11.02 -13.72 -34.80
CA GLN A 490 -10.83 -13.02 -33.51
C GLN A 490 -12.01 -12.10 -33.21
N THR A 491 -12.49 -11.32 -34.19
CA THR A 491 -13.67 -10.47 -34.03
C THR A 491 -14.88 -11.29 -33.60
N TYR A 492 -15.16 -12.41 -34.27
CA TYR A 492 -16.24 -13.31 -33.90
C TYR A 492 -16.09 -13.87 -32.48
N TYR A 493 -14.89 -14.29 -32.07
CA TYR A 493 -14.67 -14.77 -30.71
C TYR A 493 -14.86 -13.68 -29.67
N VAL A 494 -14.39 -12.45 -29.91
CA VAL A 494 -14.58 -11.33 -28.98
C VAL A 494 -16.07 -11.04 -28.80
N THR A 495 -16.82 -10.89 -29.90
CA THR A 495 -18.25 -10.57 -29.83
C THR A 495 -19.06 -11.67 -29.17
N MET A 496 -18.80 -12.94 -29.53
CA MET A 496 -19.45 -14.10 -28.92
C MET A 496 -19.12 -14.21 -27.43
N THR A 497 -17.86 -13.99 -27.04
CA THR A 497 -17.45 -14.04 -25.62
C THR A 497 -18.17 -12.97 -24.81
N ILE A 498 -18.30 -11.75 -25.35
CA ILE A 498 -19.06 -10.67 -24.72
C ILE A 498 -20.52 -11.08 -24.55
N GLU A 499 -21.14 -11.58 -25.61
CA GLU A 499 -22.56 -11.94 -25.63
C GLU A 499 -22.88 -13.03 -24.60
N GLU A 500 -22.21 -14.18 -24.71
CA GLU A 500 -22.41 -15.34 -23.84
C GLU A 500 -22.13 -15.00 -22.38
N LEU A 501 -20.96 -14.41 -22.05
CA LEU A 501 -20.63 -14.14 -20.65
C LEU A 501 -21.55 -13.10 -20.03
N CYS A 502 -21.91 -12.04 -20.76
CA CYS A 502 -22.79 -11.01 -20.21
C CYS A 502 -24.22 -11.53 -20.02
N VAL A 503 -24.74 -12.33 -20.96
CA VAL A 503 -26.07 -12.94 -20.82
C VAL A 503 -26.11 -13.85 -19.60
N VAL A 504 -25.12 -14.73 -19.46
CA VAL A 504 -25.02 -15.67 -18.34
C VAL A 504 -24.88 -14.93 -17.00
N ILE A 505 -24.06 -13.87 -16.91
CA ILE A 505 -23.94 -13.07 -15.69
C ILE A 505 -25.22 -12.30 -15.37
N LEU A 506 -25.89 -11.70 -16.35
CA LEU A 506 -27.12 -10.94 -16.12
C LEU A 506 -28.29 -11.84 -15.70
N ARG A 507 -28.34 -13.06 -16.23
CA ARG A 507 -29.38 -14.06 -15.97
C ARG A 507 -29.17 -14.78 -14.64
N ASP A 508 -27.99 -15.33 -14.43
CA ASP A 508 -27.71 -16.27 -13.34
C ASP A 508 -26.87 -15.65 -12.21
N GLY A 509 -26.29 -14.47 -12.43
CA GLY A 509 -25.42 -13.82 -11.45
C GLY A 509 -26.11 -13.39 -10.16
N GLY A 510 -27.44 -13.19 -10.17
CA GLY A 510 -28.27 -12.87 -9.01
C GLY A 510 -28.01 -11.47 -8.39
N GLY A 511 -29.09 -10.74 -8.10
CA GLY A 511 -29.07 -9.41 -7.47
C GLY A 511 -29.96 -8.39 -8.20
N ASP A 512 -30.52 -7.41 -7.48
CA ASP A 512 -31.55 -6.50 -8.01
C ASP A 512 -31.01 -5.38 -8.93
N ASP A 513 -29.68 -5.21 -9.05
CA ASP A 513 -29.02 -4.18 -9.89
C ASP A 513 -27.64 -4.70 -10.40
N VAL A 514 -27.67 -5.78 -11.19
CA VAL A 514 -26.46 -6.32 -11.84
C VAL A 514 -26.01 -5.37 -12.96
N CYS A 515 -24.78 -4.90 -12.81
CA CYS A 515 -24.09 -3.99 -13.71
C CYS A 515 -22.81 -4.69 -14.16
N ILE A 516 -22.56 -4.71 -15.47
CA ILE A 516 -21.40 -5.32 -16.11
C ILE A 516 -20.62 -4.22 -16.82
N GLU A 517 -19.33 -4.17 -16.60
CA GLU A 517 -18.40 -3.30 -17.28
C GLU A 517 -17.46 -4.15 -18.14
N ILE A 518 -17.36 -3.79 -19.41
CA ILE A 518 -16.56 -4.50 -20.40
C ILE A 518 -15.43 -3.56 -20.82
N THR A 519 -14.19 -4.03 -20.73
CA THR A 519 -13.01 -3.35 -21.24
C THR A 519 -12.27 -4.26 -22.20
N LEU A 520 -12.16 -3.85 -23.47
CA LEU A 520 -11.47 -4.57 -24.53
C LEU A 520 -10.18 -3.82 -24.89
N VAL A 521 -9.05 -4.51 -24.81
CA VAL A 521 -7.72 -3.95 -25.06
C VAL A 521 -7.10 -4.63 -26.28
N ALA A 522 -6.66 -3.82 -27.24
CA ALA A 522 -5.92 -4.28 -28.41
C ALA A 522 -4.41 -4.25 -28.14
N GLY A 523 -3.82 -5.42 -27.91
CA GLY A 523 -2.40 -5.58 -27.63
C GLY A 523 -1.50 -5.25 -28.84
N GLN A 524 -0.23 -4.95 -28.59
CA GLN A 524 0.73 -4.60 -29.64
C GLN A 524 1.13 -5.80 -30.53
N GLN A 525 0.93 -7.03 -30.06
CA GLN A 525 1.25 -8.28 -30.77
C GLN A 525 0.04 -8.90 -31.49
N GLY A 526 -1.02 -8.12 -31.74
CA GLY A 526 -2.25 -8.60 -32.40
C GLY A 526 -3.17 -9.46 -31.52
N GLU A 527 -2.92 -9.49 -30.21
CA GLU A 527 -3.76 -10.17 -29.22
C GLU A 527 -4.85 -9.24 -28.68
N PHE A 528 -6.04 -9.78 -28.41
CA PHE A 528 -7.13 -9.03 -27.80
C PHE A 528 -7.38 -9.54 -26.38
N VAL A 529 -7.41 -8.62 -25.41
CA VAL A 529 -7.68 -8.96 -24.01
C VAL A 529 -9.02 -8.34 -23.62
N LEU A 530 -9.96 -9.19 -23.21
CA LEU A 530 -11.27 -8.81 -22.75
C LEU A 530 -11.33 -8.90 -21.23
N HIS A 531 -11.57 -7.78 -20.58
CA HIS A 531 -11.85 -7.70 -19.15
C HIS A 531 -13.35 -7.47 -18.96
N ILE A 532 -13.99 -8.30 -18.15
CA ILE A 532 -15.40 -8.15 -17.76
C ILE A 532 -15.44 -8.01 -16.24
N ARG A 533 -16.10 -6.98 -15.74
CA ARG A 533 -16.29 -6.78 -14.30
C ARG A 533 -17.74 -6.59 -13.97
N ASP A 534 -18.24 -7.25 -12.93
CA ASP A 534 -19.65 -7.19 -12.60
C ASP A 534 -19.96 -7.09 -11.10
N THR A 535 -21.19 -6.65 -10.82
CA THR A 535 -21.76 -6.51 -9.47
C THR A 535 -22.57 -7.73 -9.01
N ALA A 536 -22.56 -8.82 -9.77
CA ALA A 536 -23.34 -10.01 -9.44
C ALA A 536 -22.94 -10.61 -8.08
N ARG A 537 -23.79 -11.48 -7.52
CA ARG A 537 -23.35 -12.31 -6.39
C ARG A 537 -22.20 -13.23 -6.84
N TYR A 538 -21.56 -13.92 -5.90
CA TYR A 538 -20.41 -14.78 -6.22
C TYR A 538 -20.83 -15.81 -7.29
N PHE A 539 -20.40 -15.58 -8.52
CA PHE A 539 -20.82 -16.33 -9.69
C PHE A 539 -19.64 -16.38 -10.65
N ASP A 540 -19.02 -17.55 -10.75
CA ASP A 540 -17.96 -17.83 -11.71
C ASP A 540 -18.60 -18.55 -12.90
N PRO A 541 -18.80 -17.87 -14.06
CA PRO A 541 -19.29 -18.51 -15.27
C PRO A 541 -18.42 -19.71 -15.67
N PHE A 542 -17.11 -19.64 -15.41
CA PHE A 542 -16.19 -20.74 -15.70
C PHE A 542 -16.29 -21.90 -14.71
N ALA A 543 -17.09 -21.82 -13.65
CA ALA A 543 -17.37 -22.95 -12.77
C ALA A 543 -18.61 -23.76 -13.19
N LEU A 544 -19.37 -23.32 -14.21
CA LEU A 544 -20.53 -24.06 -14.72
C LEU A 544 -20.11 -25.47 -15.19
N GLU A 545 -20.73 -26.50 -14.60
CA GLU A 545 -20.49 -27.90 -14.94
C GLU A 545 -21.12 -28.23 -16.30
N THR A 546 -20.27 -28.45 -17.31
CA THR A 546 -20.66 -28.71 -18.70
C THR A 546 -21.33 -30.07 -18.95
N GLY A 547 -21.73 -30.78 -17.89
CA GLY A 547 -22.25 -32.16 -17.92
C GLY A 547 -23.66 -32.33 -17.37
N ARG A 548 -24.29 -31.28 -16.81
CA ARG A 548 -25.68 -31.38 -16.34
C ARG A 548 -26.64 -31.14 -17.50
N VAL A 549 -27.30 -32.22 -17.91
CA VAL A 549 -28.63 -32.13 -18.53
C VAL A 549 -29.51 -31.39 -17.53
N SER A 550 -30.13 -30.30 -17.96
CA SER A 550 -31.12 -29.58 -17.14
C SER A 550 -32.17 -30.58 -16.61
N GLN A 551 -32.79 -30.30 -15.45
CA GLN A 551 -33.84 -31.17 -14.91
C GLN A 551 -35.04 -31.38 -15.86
N GLU A 552 -35.08 -30.65 -16.99
CA GLU A 552 -36.08 -30.75 -18.07
C GLU A 552 -35.56 -31.39 -19.37
N GLY A 553 -34.41 -32.08 -19.36
CA GLY A 553 -33.96 -32.89 -20.51
C GLY A 553 -33.35 -32.11 -21.68
N GLY A 554 -33.09 -30.80 -21.53
CA GLY A 554 -32.35 -29.98 -22.49
C GLY A 554 -30.87 -29.82 -22.13
N PHE A 555 -29.99 -29.75 -23.14
CA PHE A 555 -28.61 -29.29 -22.95
C PHE A 555 -28.61 -27.85 -22.42
N ASP A 556 -27.82 -27.58 -21.38
CA ASP A 556 -27.58 -26.22 -20.90
C ASP A 556 -26.74 -25.47 -21.95
N MET A 557 -27.42 -24.64 -22.76
CA MET A 557 -26.82 -23.87 -23.84
C MET A 557 -25.78 -22.87 -23.33
N ASP A 558 -26.00 -22.32 -22.14
CA ASP A 558 -25.12 -21.34 -21.49
C ASP A 558 -23.81 -22.03 -21.07
N ALA A 559 -23.90 -23.24 -20.50
CA ALA A 559 -22.73 -24.06 -20.18
C ALA A 559 -21.94 -24.48 -21.44
N MET A 560 -22.63 -24.69 -22.57
CA MET A 560 -21.99 -24.98 -23.87
C MET A 560 -21.27 -23.75 -24.44
N GLY A 561 -21.88 -22.56 -24.39
CA GLY A 561 -21.25 -21.30 -24.81
C GLY A 561 -19.96 -21.02 -24.02
N VAL A 562 -20.03 -21.13 -22.70
CA VAL A 562 -18.85 -20.98 -21.82
C VAL A 562 -17.77 -22.05 -22.12
N ARG A 563 -18.17 -23.28 -22.44
CA ARG A 563 -17.22 -24.34 -22.82
C ARG A 563 -16.47 -24.01 -24.12
N VAL A 564 -17.17 -23.46 -25.11
CA VAL A 564 -16.55 -23.01 -26.36
C VAL A 564 -15.52 -21.92 -26.07
N ILE A 565 -15.87 -20.93 -25.24
CA ILE A 565 -14.96 -19.86 -24.83
C ILE A 565 -13.70 -20.44 -24.18
N LYS A 566 -13.84 -21.33 -23.18
CA LYS A 566 -12.70 -21.98 -22.52
C LYS A 566 -11.79 -22.75 -23.48
N SER A 567 -12.37 -23.41 -24.49
CA SER A 567 -11.61 -24.23 -25.45
C SER A 567 -10.84 -23.39 -26.49
N LYS A 568 -11.22 -22.13 -26.67
CA LYS A 568 -10.69 -21.23 -27.70
C LYS A 568 -9.86 -20.08 -27.14
N ALA A 569 -10.10 -19.71 -25.88
CA ALA A 569 -9.29 -18.73 -25.18
C ALA A 569 -7.86 -19.25 -25.04
N LYS A 570 -6.88 -18.38 -25.30
CA LYS A 570 -5.47 -18.69 -25.01
C LYS A 570 -5.28 -18.85 -23.50
N GLU A 571 -5.86 -17.92 -22.76
CA GLU A 571 -5.89 -17.89 -21.29
C GLU A 571 -7.22 -17.27 -20.86
N PHE A 572 -7.77 -17.76 -19.75
CA PHE A 572 -8.94 -17.16 -19.12
C PHE A 572 -8.77 -17.21 -17.60
N PHE A 573 -9.32 -16.21 -16.93
CA PHE A 573 -9.13 -16.01 -15.51
C PHE A 573 -10.38 -15.39 -14.89
N TYR A 574 -10.78 -15.90 -13.73
CA TYR A 574 -11.82 -15.34 -12.89
C TYR A 574 -11.24 -15.06 -11.51
N ARG A 575 -11.51 -13.87 -10.99
CA ARG A 575 -11.30 -13.54 -9.58
C ARG A 575 -12.44 -12.68 -9.07
N ARG A 576 -12.68 -12.76 -7.77
CA ARG A 576 -13.38 -11.70 -7.06
C ARG A 576 -12.36 -10.68 -6.57
N TYR A 577 -12.67 -9.40 -6.71
CA TYR A 577 -11.82 -8.29 -6.28
C TYR A 577 -12.66 -7.10 -5.81
N GLY A 578 -12.44 -6.63 -4.58
CA GLY A 578 -13.12 -5.46 -4.01
C GLY A 578 -14.63 -5.67 -3.79
N GLY A 579 -15.07 -6.93 -3.78
CA GLY A 579 -16.48 -7.32 -3.75
C GLY A 579 -17.17 -7.49 -5.11
N PHE A 580 -16.45 -7.28 -6.20
CA PHE A 580 -16.93 -7.41 -7.59
C PHE A 580 -16.29 -8.62 -8.25
N ASN A 581 -16.96 -9.23 -9.20
CA ASN A 581 -16.35 -10.30 -9.98
C ASN A 581 -15.59 -9.67 -11.16
N SER A 582 -14.44 -10.25 -11.50
CA SER A 582 -13.53 -9.77 -12.53
C SER A 582 -13.07 -10.97 -13.35
N LEU A 583 -13.43 -10.97 -14.62
CA LEU A 583 -13.06 -11.97 -15.60
C LEU A 583 -12.10 -11.37 -16.61
N VAL A 584 -11.14 -12.17 -17.05
CA VAL A 584 -10.21 -11.83 -18.13
C VAL A 584 -10.22 -12.99 -19.13
N VAL A 585 -10.37 -12.67 -20.41
CA VAL A 585 -10.31 -13.64 -21.51
C VAL A 585 -9.35 -13.10 -22.57
N LYS A 586 -8.35 -13.91 -22.90
CA LYS A 586 -7.33 -13.57 -23.89
C LYS A 586 -7.57 -14.34 -25.18
N ILE A 587 -7.69 -13.61 -26.29
CA ILE A 587 -8.11 -14.11 -27.62
C ILE A 587 -6.98 -13.94 -28.64
#